data_AF-A0A1U7W415-F1
#
_entry.id   AF-A0A1U7W415-F1
#
_cell.length_a   1.000
_cell.length_b   1.000
_cell.length_c   1.000
_cell.angle_alpha   90.00
_cell.angle_beta   90.00
_cell.angle_gamma   90.00
#
_symmetry.space_group_name_H-M   'P 1'
#
loop_
_entity.id
_entity.type
_entity.pdbx_description
1 polymer ?
#
loop_
_entity_poly.entity_id
_entity_poly.type
_entity_poly.pdbx_seq_one_letter_code
_entity_poly.pdbx_strand_id
1 'polypeptide(L)'
;MSQLACTSQIIMHNIKNEEKELCIENSANTEGFRFHPTDAELVKYLLQYVLKGRLPELVPIVEEDLYSKEPWVVFKDRKERTLYFFTELKKKKIENSRFIRSVGKGSWKSQDKGKPVCSEKGSVMGYKRSLRYQNLGSPQDGQWLMKEYSLADEVKKILHQRSRGYDKDNYVVCRVKRKVAKDDPIARKESIEAAELEAIINPTDGSTKFPNLSIDDVAKLKIMRMQ
;
A
#
# COMPACT_ATOMS: atom_id res chain seq x y z
N MET A 1 -12.94 -38.00 10.84
CA MET A 1 -12.08 -37.56 9.72
C MET A 1 -11.96 -36.02 9.60
N SER A 2 -12.08 -35.21 10.67
CA SER A 2 -12.14 -33.74 10.53
C SER A 2 -11.05 -32.93 11.26
N GLN A 3 -10.13 -33.53 12.03
CA GLN A 3 -9.08 -32.76 12.74
C GLN A 3 -7.81 -32.54 11.90
N LEU A 4 -7.39 -33.51 11.08
CA LEU A 4 -6.14 -33.44 10.30
C LEU A 4 -6.12 -32.33 9.22
N ALA A 5 -7.27 -32.03 8.62
CA ALA A 5 -7.41 -31.00 7.59
C ALA A 5 -7.31 -29.57 8.16
N CYS A 6 -7.74 -29.36 9.41
CA CYS A 6 -7.72 -28.04 10.05
C CYS A 6 -6.30 -27.65 10.49
N THR A 7 -5.54 -28.59 11.07
CA THR A 7 -4.13 -28.37 11.45
C THR A 7 -3.24 -28.07 10.25
N SER A 8 -3.45 -28.75 9.12
CA SER A 8 -2.65 -28.52 7.91
C SER A 8 -2.94 -27.16 7.26
N GLN A 9 -4.17 -26.64 7.34
CA GLN A 9 -4.49 -25.28 6.91
C GLN A 9 -3.91 -24.20 7.83
N ILE A 10 -3.89 -24.42 9.15
CA ILE A 10 -3.29 -23.49 10.11
C ILE A 10 -1.77 -23.43 9.93
N ILE A 11 -1.11 -24.59 9.77
CA ILE A 11 0.34 -24.64 9.54
C ILE A 11 0.70 -23.94 8.23
N MET A 12 -0.04 -24.17 7.14
CA MET A 12 0.20 -23.49 5.86
C MET A 12 -0.10 -21.98 5.92
N HIS A 13 -1.03 -21.54 6.76
CA HIS A 13 -1.30 -20.12 6.97
C HIS A 13 -0.19 -19.45 7.80
N ASN A 14 0.31 -20.12 8.83
CA ASN A 14 1.39 -19.63 9.68
C ASN A 14 2.72 -19.58 8.92
N ILE A 15 3.06 -20.63 8.15
CA ILE A 15 4.25 -20.63 7.28
C ILE A 15 4.18 -19.50 6.26
N LYS A 16 3.02 -19.27 5.62
CA LYS A 16 2.85 -18.16 4.68
C LYS A 16 2.92 -16.78 5.33
N ASN A 17 2.58 -16.66 6.62
CA ASN A 17 2.70 -15.41 7.36
C ASN A 17 4.14 -15.18 7.82
N GLU A 18 4.85 -16.23 8.26
CA GLU A 18 6.28 -16.19 8.57
C GLU A 18 7.13 -15.88 7.33
N GLU A 19 6.82 -16.49 6.18
CA GLU A 19 7.47 -16.19 4.88
C GLU A 19 7.21 -14.74 4.45
N LYS A 20 5.98 -14.22 4.64
CA LYS A 20 5.66 -12.80 4.39
C LYS A 20 6.43 -11.86 5.31
N GLU A 21 6.57 -12.19 6.59
CA GLU A 21 7.38 -11.42 7.54
C GLU A 21 8.86 -11.44 7.14
N LEU A 22 9.38 -12.59 6.68
CA LEU A 22 10.72 -12.72 6.13
C LEU A 22 10.94 -11.88 4.86
N CYS A 23 9.95 -11.78 3.97
CA CYS A 23 10.04 -10.93 2.77
C CYS A 23 10.03 -9.43 3.13
N ILE A 24 9.31 -9.05 4.19
CA ILE A 24 9.33 -7.68 4.72
C ILE A 24 10.70 -7.37 5.32
N GLU A 25 11.28 -8.28 6.10
CA GLU A 25 12.63 -8.09 6.66
C GLU A 25 13.72 -8.11 5.59
N ASN A 26 13.62 -8.96 4.56
CA ASN A 26 14.61 -9.02 3.47
C ASN A 26 14.55 -7.82 2.51
N SER A 27 13.44 -7.07 2.49
CA SER A 27 13.33 -5.77 1.79
C SER A 27 14.17 -4.68 2.48
N ALA A 28 14.56 -4.89 3.74
CA ALA A 28 15.33 -3.93 4.53
C ALA A 28 16.85 -4.01 4.32
N ASN A 29 17.38 -4.95 3.51
CA ASN A 29 18.81 -5.26 3.46
C ASN A 29 19.54 -4.89 2.16
N THR A 30 18.95 -4.01 1.34
CA THR A 30 19.70 -3.24 0.32
C THR A 30 19.54 -1.77 0.66
N GLU A 31 20.55 -1.17 1.29
CA GLU A 31 20.56 0.25 1.65
C GLU A 31 20.20 1.09 0.41
N GLY A 32 19.03 1.76 0.45
CA GLY A 32 18.54 2.65 -0.61
C GLY A 32 17.24 2.21 -1.32
N PHE A 33 16.97 0.92 -1.52
CA PHE A 33 15.78 0.48 -2.27
C PHE A 33 14.61 0.11 -1.36
N ARG A 34 13.44 0.72 -1.58
CA ARG A 34 12.21 0.43 -0.81
C ARG A 34 11.01 0.25 -1.74
N PHE A 35 9.97 -0.41 -1.25
CA PHE A 35 8.70 -0.44 -1.96
C PHE A 35 8.10 0.98 -2.00
N HIS A 36 8.26 1.66 -3.14
CA HIS A 36 7.74 3.01 -3.38
C HIS A 36 6.97 3.02 -4.71
N PRO A 37 5.75 2.44 -4.73
CA PRO A 37 4.94 2.39 -5.93
C PRO A 37 4.41 3.79 -6.29
N THR A 38 4.33 4.03 -7.59
CA THR A 38 3.59 5.15 -8.16
C THR A 38 2.08 4.99 -7.92
N ASP A 39 1.33 6.07 -8.09
CA ASP A 39 -0.14 6.01 -7.98
C ASP A 39 -0.74 5.01 -8.98
N ALA A 40 -0.22 4.97 -10.21
CA ALA A 40 -0.70 4.06 -11.25
C ALA A 40 -0.41 2.59 -10.92
N GLU A 41 0.76 2.31 -10.33
CA GLU A 41 1.09 0.95 -9.90
C GLU A 41 0.23 0.49 -8.73
N LEU A 42 -0.09 1.35 -7.77
CA LEU A 42 -1.03 1.01 -6.71
C LEU A 42 -2.39 0.59 -7.27
N VAL A 43 -2.92 1.35 -8.23
CA VAL A 43 -4.18 0.99 -8.91
C VAL A 43 -4.03 -0.31 -9.71
N LYS A 44 -2.87 -0.55 -10.33
CA LYS A 44 -2.58 -1.80 -11.04
C LYS A 44 -2.49 -3.01 -10.10
N TYR A 45 -1.88 -2.86 -8.92
CA TYR A 45 -1.83 -3.90 -7.91
C TYR A 45 -3.23 -4.20 -7.37
N LEU A 46 -4.05 -3.17 -7.12
CA LEU A 46 -5.46 -3.37 -6.77
C LEU A 46 -6.20 -4.17 -7.85
N LEU A 47 -6.05 -3.80 -9.12
CA LEU A 47 -6.67 -4.52 -10.23
C LEU A 47 -6.23 -6.00 -10.28
N GLN A 48 -4.93 -6.26 -10.11
CA GLN A 48 -4.41 -7.63 -10.08
C GLN A 48 -4.95 -8.42 -8.88
N TYR A 49 -4.98 -7.80 -7.71
CA TYR A 49 -5.47 -8.40 -6.49
C TYR A 49 -6.95 -8.77 -6.59
N VAL A 50 -7.81 -7.87 -7.09
CA VAL A 50 -9.25 -8.18 -7.19
C VAL A 50 -9.57 -9.26 -8.23
N LEU A 51 -8.72 -9.41 -9.25
CA LEU A 51 -8.84 -10.45 -10.28
C LEU A 51 -8.29 -11.81 -9.85
N LYS A 52 -7.15 -11.82 -9.15
CA LYS A 52 -6.37 -13.05 -8.88
C LYS A 52 -6.40 -13.51 -7.42
N GLY A 53 -6.82 -12.64 -6.51
CA GLY A 53 -6.76 -12.86 -5.05
C GLY A 53 -5.34 -12.88 -4.46
N ARG A 54 -4.29 -12.66 -5.27
CA ARG A 54 -2.89 -12.66 -4.84
C ARG A 54 -2.03 -11.73 -5.67
N LEU A 55 -0.97 -11.23 -5.05
CA LEU A 55 0.09 -10.45 -5.69
C LEU A 55 1.38 -11.26 -5.81
N PRO A 56 2.35 -10.79 -6.62
CA PRO A 56 3.72 -11.27 -6.54
C PRO A 56 4.30 -11.08 -5.13
N GLU A 57 5.18 -11.99 -4.72
CA GLU A 57 5.77 -12.06 -3.37
C GLU A 57 6.51 -10.78 -2.95
N LEU A 58 7.16 -10.12 -3.91
CA LEU A 58 7.90 -8.88 -3.69
C LEU A 58 7.03 -7.63 -3.45
N VAL A 59 5.69 -7.75 -3.50
CA VAL A 59 4.78 -6.62 -3.29
C VAL A 59 4.22 -6.67 -1.85
N PRO A 60 4.75 -5.85 -0.92
CA PRO A 60 4.40 -5.90 0.50
C PRO A 60 3.09 -5.13 0.79
N ILE A 61 2.02 -5.46 0.06
CA ILE A 61 0.66 -4.96 0.34
C ILE A 61 -0.10 -6.08 1.04
N VAL A 62 -0.56 -5.82 2.26
CA VAL A 62 -1.26 -6.81 3.08
C VAL A 62 -2.77 -6.56 3.06
N GLU A 63 -3.56 -7.61 3.13
CA GLU A 63 -5.02 -7.47 3.28
C GLU A 63 -5.37 -7.36 4.76
N GLU A 64 -5.99 -6.25 5.18
CA GLU A 64 -6.45 -6.05 6.54
C GLU A 64 -7.65 -5.08 6.56
N ASP A 65 -8.60 -5.29 7.46
CA ASP A 65 -9.69 -4.33 7.69
C ASP A 65 -9.18 -3.08 8.41
N LEU A 66 -8.75 -2.11 7.61
CA LEU A 66 -8.13 -0.86 8.07
C LEU A 66 -9.12 0.04 8.85
N TYR A 67 -10.41 -0.25 8.77
CA TYR A 67 -11.45 0.51 9.45
C TYR A 67 -11.92 -0.15 10.75
N SER A 68 -11.31 -1.29 11.14
CA SER A 68 -11.60 -1.98 12.39
C SER A 68 -10.69 -1.61 13.57
N LYS A 69 -9.48 -1.10 13.30
CA LYS A 69 -8.45 -0.81 14.32
C LYS A 69 -7.84 0.56 14.12
N GLU A 70 -7.54 1.27 15.20
CA GLU A 70 -6.88 2.58 15.10
C GLU A 70 -5.49 2.47 14.43
N PRO A 71 -5.05 3.51 13.69
CA PRO A 71 -3.86 3.40 12.85
C PRO A 71 -2.57 3.06 13.62
N TRP A 72 -2.40 3.53 14.86
CA TRP A 72 -1.22 3.15 15.67
C TRP A 72 -1.24 1.69 16.10
N VAL A 73 -2.42 1.06 16.20
CA VAL A 73 -2.53 -0.37 16.53
C VAL A 73 -2.04 -1.20 15.34
N VAL A 74 -2.42 -0.80 14.12
CA VAL A 74 -1.99 -1.46 12.87
C VAL A 74 -0.45 -1.37 12.68
N PHE A 75 0.17 -0.33 13.21
CA PHE A 75 1.61 -0.06 13.09
C PHE A 75 2.45 -0.54 14.29
N LYS A 76 1.84 -1.05 15.36
CA LYS A 76 2.50 -1.24 16.67
C LYS A 76 3.82 -2.03 16.60
N ASP A 77 3.83 -3.09 15.81
CA ASP A 77 4.97 -4.03 15.71
C ASP A 77 5.72 -3.89 14.36
N ARG A 78 5.49 -2.80 13.62
CA ARG A 78 6.04 -2.59 12.28
C ARG A 78 7.05 -1.45 12.28
N LYS A 79 8.23 -1.70 11.72
CA LYS A 79 9.34 -0.72 11.69
C LYS A 79 9.14 0.32 10.59
N GLU A 80 8.34 0.01 9.57
CA GLU A 80 8.13 0.87 8.40
C GLU A 80 7.26 2.08 8.74
N ARG A 81 7.69 3.25 8.26
CA ARG A 81 6.94 4.51 8.38
C ARG A 81 5.70 4.60 7.50
N THR A 82 5.70 3.81 6.43
CA THR A 82 4.63 3.75 5.43
C THR A 82 4.28 2.30 5.19
N LEU A 83 3.00 1.99 5.29
CA LEU A 83 2.48 0.66 5.04
C LEU A 83 1.37 0.72 3.99
N TYR A 84 1.13 -0.41 3.33
CA TYR A 84 0.19 -0.53 2.24
C TYR A 84 -0.79 -1.67 2.51
N PHE A 85 -2.07 -1.39 2.33
CA PHE A 85 -3.14 -2.30 2.69
C PHE A 85 -4.15 -2.45 1.56
N PHE A 86 -4.59 -3.67 1.28
CA PHE A 86 -5.91 -3.89 0.69
C PHE A 86 -6.94 -3.89 1.81
N THR A 87 -8.02 -3.15 1.61
CA THR A 87 -9.15 -3.15 2.53
C THR A 87 -10.45 -3.05 1.73
N GLU A 88 -11.47 -3.76 2.18
CA GLU A 88 -12.81 -3.58 1.67
C GLU A 88 -13.50 -2.41 2.38
N LEU A 89 -14.07 -1.48 1.61
CA LEU A 89 -14.83 -0.37 2.18
C LEU A 89 -16.23 -0.83 2.60
N LYS A 90 -16.56 -0.60 3.87
CA LYS A 90 -17.87 -0.97 4.43
C LYS A 90 -18.87 0.18 4.30
N LYS A 91 -20.07 -0.11 3.80
CA LYS A 91 -21.19 0.84 3.78
C LYS A 91 -22.01 0.70 5.06
N LYS A 92 -22.56 1.83 5.55
CA LYS A 92 -23.47 1.80 6.72
C LYS A 92 -24.80 1.09 6.40
N LYS A 93 -25.24 1.18 5.15
CA LYS A 93 -26.42 0.52 4.57
C LYS A 93 -26.16 0.26 3.09
N ILE A 94 -26.79 -0.76 2.51
CA ILE A 94 -26.61 -1.15 1.09
C ILE A 94 -26.84 0.04 0.14
N GLU A 95 -27.88 0.83 0.40
CA GLU A 95 -28.29 2.01 -0.40
C GLU A 95 -27.38 3.24 -0.23
N ASN A 96 -26.48 3.23 0.77
CA ASN A 96 -25.68 4.41 1.07
C ASN A 96 -24.48 4.51 0.12
N SER A 97 -24.29 5.69 -0.47
CA SER A 97 -23.09 6.01 -1.27
C SER A 97 -21.86 6.28 -0.41
N ARG A 98 -22.02 6.54 0.89
CA ARG A 98 -20.93 6.88 1.81
C ARG A 98 -20.43 5.65 2.56
N PHE A 99 -19.13 5.44 2.51
CA PHE A 99 -18.41 4.43 3.30
C PHE A 99 -18.19 4.89 4.74
N ILE A 100 -18.21 3.93 5.67
CA ILE A 100 -17.86 4.14 7.07
C ILE A 100 -16.36 4.32 7.15
N ARG A 101 -15.95 5.41 7.80
CA ARG A 101 -14.55 5.74 8.05
C ARG A 101 -14.26 6.11 9.50
N SER A 102 -15.17 5.77 10.40
CA SER A 102 -14.98 5.89 11.85
C SER A 102 -14.26 4.65 12.37
N VAL A 103 -13.29 4.83 13.25
CA VAL A 103 -12.46 3.76 13.81
C VAL A 103 -12.14 4.11 15.25
N GLY A 104 -12.39 3.18 16.18
CA GLY A 104 -12.24 3.45 17.61
C GLY A 104 -12.97 4.74 18.04
N LYS A 105 -12.24 5.67 18.67
CA LYS A 105 -12.74 6.99 19.08
C LYS A 105 -12.59 8.10 18.03
N GLY A 106 -12.01 7.81 16.87
CA GLY A 106 -11.73 8.78 15.83
C GLY A 106 -12.40 8.50 14.49
N SER A 107 -12.02 9.26 13.47
CA SER A 107 -12.45 9.03 12.10
C SER A 107 -11.45 9.55 11.07
N TRP A 108 -11.36 8.85 9.94
CA TRP A 108 -10.66 9.34 8.76
C TRP A 108 -11.52 10.37 8.03
N LYS A 109 -11.00 11.59 7.89
CA LYS A 109 -11.64 12.68 7.14
C LYS A 109 -10.92 12.92 5.83
N SER A 110 -11.69 13.14 4.76
CA SER A 110 -11.13 13.55 3.47
C SER A 110 -10.48 14.92 3.58
N GLN A 111 -9.30 15.08 2.98
CA GLN A 111 -8.58 16.34 2.86
C GLN A 111 -8.74 16.96 1.47
N ASP A 112 -9.16 16.16 0.48
CA ASP A 112 -9.39 16.59 -0.89
C ASP A 112 -10.68 15.97 -1.46
N LYS A 113 -11.04 16.39 -2.67
CA LYS A 113 -12.19 15.84 -3.43
C LYS A 113 -11.85 14.51 -4.15
N GLY A 114 -10.60 14.06 -4.08
CA GLY A 114 -10.05 13.01 -4.92
C GLY A 114 -9.56 13.50 -6.28
N LYS A 115 -8.56 12.81 -6.82
CA LYS A 115 -7.93 13.10 -8.11
C LYS A 115 -7.89 11.84 -8.98
N PRO A 116 -8.04 11.94 -10.30
CA PRO A 116 -7.91 10.79 -11.18
C PRO A 116 -6.47 10.26 -11.17
N VAL A 117 -6.34 8.95 -11.33
CA VAL A 117 -5.08 8.26 -11.56
C VAL A 117 -5.16 7.68 -12.96
N CYS A 118 -4.31 8.19 -13.86
CA CYS A 118 -4.28 7.79 -15.25
C CYS A 118 -3.20 6.74 -15.49
N SER A 119 -3.44 5.88 -16.48
CA SER A 119 -2.41 5.06 -17.12
C SER A 119 -1.42 5.94 -17.89
N GLU A 120 -0.30 5.36 -18.30
CA GLU A 120 0.66 5.98 -19.23
C GLU A 120 0.00 6.45 -20.54
N LYS A 121 -1.08 5.78 -20.97
CA LYS A 121 -1.86 6.12 -22.17
C LYS A 121 -2.94 7.19 -21.92
N GLY A 122 -2.98 7.79 -20.73
CA GLY A 122 -3.93 8.85 -20.37
C GLY A 122 -5.31 8.36 -19.90
N SER A 123 -5.65 7.08 -20.08
CA SER A 123 -6.94 6.54 -19.60
C SER A 123 -7.02 6.50 -18.08
N VAL A 124 -8.14 6.94 -17.51
CA VAL A 124 -8.38 6.91 -16.05
C VAL A 124 -8.56 5.47 -15.58
N MET A 125 -7.65 5.01 -14.72
CA MET A 125 -7.72 3.66 -14.13
C MET A 125 -8.41 3.66 -12.78
N GLY A 126 -8.35 4.78 -12.08
CA GLY A 126 -8.82 4.90 -10.71
C GLY A 126 -8.80 6.32 -10.19
N TYR A 127 -9.03 6.45 -8.89
CA TYR A 127 -9.01 7.71 -8.17
C TYR A 127 -8.21 7.58 -6.89
N LYS A 128 -7.56 8.66 -6.50
CA LYS A 128 -6.79 8.79 -5.26
C LYS A 128 -7.38 9.88 -4.39
N ARG A 129 -7.64 9.58 -3.12
CA ARG A 129 -8.10 10.55 -2.10
C ARG A 129 -7.11 10.62 -0.95
N SER A 130 -6.89 11.82 -0.44
CA SER A 130 -6.07 12.03 0.77
C SER A 130 -6.97 12.12 1.99
N LEU A 131 -6.65 11.38 3.04
CA LEU A 131 -7.38 11.38 4.30
C LEU A 131 -6.43 11.63 5.47
N ARG A 132 -6.98 12.25 6.52
CA ARG A 132 -6.32 12.46 7.81
C ARG A 132 -7.18 11.84 8.91
N TYR A 133 -6.54 11.10 9.81
CA TYR A 133 -7.22 10.60 11.00
C TYR A 133 -7.37 11.71 12.03
N GLN A 134 -8.58 11.90 12.52
CA GLN A 134 -8.92 12.85 13.60
C GLN A 134 -9.47 12.10 14.80
N ASN A 135 -8.95 12.41 15.98
CA ASN A 135 -9.35 11.88 17.28
C ASN A 135 -9.08 12.95 18.33
N LEU A 136 -10.02 13.90 18.47
CA LEU A 136 -9.88 15.06 19.33
C LEU A 136 -9.54 14.64 20.78
N GLY A 137 -8.55 15.32 21.37
CA GLY A 137 -8.07 15.02 22.73
C GLY A 137 -7.08 13.84 22.82
N SER A 138 -6.76 13.17 21.71
CA SER A 138 -5.72 12.14 21.65
C SER A 138 -4.38 12.74 21.21
N PRO A 139 -3.24 12.30 21.76
CA PRO A 139 -1.91 12.59 21.21
C PRO A 139 -1.73 12.13 19.75
N GLN A 140 -2.60 11.22 19.29
CA GLN A 140 -2.59 10.69 17.92
C GLN A 140 -3.41 11.54 16.94
N ASP A 141 -4.06 12.62 17.41
CA ASP A 141 -4.87 13.49 16.56
C ASP A 141 -4.04 14.11 15.43
N GLY A 142 -4.52 13.94 14.20
CA GLY A 142 -3.89 14.48 13.01
C GLY A 142 -2.51 13.89 12.66
N GLN A 143 -2.02 12.90 13.40
CA GLN A 143 -0.70 12.29 13.17
C GLN A 143 -0.69 11.24 12.07
N TRP A 144 -1.85 10.81 11.59
CA TRP A 144 -1.95 9.72 10.61
C TRP A 144 -2.55 10.21 9.31
N LEU A 145 -1.85 9.91 8.21
CA LEU A 145 -2.24 10.26 6.85
C LEU A 145 -2.49 8.99 6.06
N MET A 146 -3.53 8.98 5.24
CA MET A 146 -3.85 7.90 4.33
C MET A 146 -4.01 8.46 2.92
N LYS A 147 -3.53 7.72 1.93
CA LYS A 147 -3.99 7.85 0.55
C LYS A 147 -4.79 6.60 0.19
N GLU A 148 -6.06 6.78 -0.12
CA GLU A 148 -6.99 5.72 -0.54
C GLU A 148 -7.09 5.72 -2.07
N TYR A 149 -6.91 4.56 -2.70
CA TYR A 149 -6.94 4.39 -4.14
C TYR A 149 -8.03 3.39 -4.53
N SER A 150 -8.95 3.81 -5.41
CA SER A 150 -10.08 2.99 -5.88
C SER A 150 -10.03 2.81 -7.40
N LEU A 151 -10.58 1.70 -7.90
CA LEU A 151 -10.81 1.52 -9.34
C LEU A 151 -11.88 2.51 -9.84
N ALA A 152 -11.73 2.94 -11.09
CA ALA A 152 -12.73 3.77 -11.77
C ALA A 152 -13.97 2.93 -12.11
N ASP A 153 -15.14 3.56 -12.16
CA ASP A 153 -16.40 2.85 -12.42
C ASP A 153 -16.40 2.14 -13.77
N GLU A 154 -15.77 2.73 -14.78
CA GLU A 154 -15.64 2.09 -16.10
C GLU A 154 -14.79 0.82 -16.06
N VAL A 155 -13.73 0.81 -15.25
CA VAL A 155 -12.92 -0.40 -15.02
C VAL A 155 -13.77 -1.46 -14.32
N LYS A 156 -14.57 -1.09 -13.31
CA LYS A 156 -15.47 -2.02 -12.61
C LYS A 156 -16.52 -2.62 -13.56
N LYS A 157 -17.13 -1.82 -14.45
CA LYS A 157 -18.05 -2.34 -15.47
C LYS A 157 -17.39 -3.39 -16.37
N ILE A 158 -16.17 -3.13 -16.84
CA ILE A 158 -15.41 -4.09 -17.64
C ILE A 158 -15.14 -5.37 -16.83
N LEU A 159 -14.82 -5.26 -15.54
CA LEU A 159 -14.60 -6.41 -14.67
C LEU A 159 -15.87 -7.26 -14.52
N HIS A 160 -17.02 -6.64 -14.28
CA HIS A 160 -18.33 -7.31 -14.22
C HIS A 160 -18.68 -8.04 -15.53
N GLN A 161 -18.33 -7.46 -16.69
CA GLN A 161 -18.58 -8.07 -17.98
C GLN A 161 -17.66 -9.26 -18.28
N ARG A 162 -16.39 -9.17 -17.87
CA ARG A 162 -15.34 -10.14 -18.24
C ARG A 162 -15.09 -11.23 -17.20
N SER A 163 -15.48 -11.00 -15.95
CA SER A 163 -15.18 -11.87 -14.82
C SER A 163 -16.47 -12.28 -14.14
N ARG A 164 -16.95 -13.50 -14.43
CA ARG A 164 -18.15 -14.05 -13.78
C ARG A 164 -17.97 -14.10 -12.27
N GLY A 165 -18.95 -13.58 -11.52
CA GLY A 165 -18.94 -13.58 -10.06
C GLY A 165 -18.03 -12.54 -9.41
N TYR A 166 -17.59 -11.52 -10.15
CA TYR A 166 -16.84 -10.41 -9.57
C TYR A 166 -17.71 -9.59 -8.59
N ASP A 167 -17.25 -9.47 -7.36
CA ASP A 167 -17.98 -8.84 -6.23
C ASP A 167 -17.13 -7.83 -5.44
N LYS A 168 -15.88 -7.59 -5.87
CA LYS A 168 -14.89 -6.79 -5.13
C LYS A 168 -14.93 -5.29 -5.41
N ASP A 169 -16.12 -4.75 -5.70
CA ASP A 169 -16.31 -3.34 -6.08
C ASP A 169 -15.87 -2.32 -5.03
N ASN A 170 -15.87 -2.74 -3.76
CA ASN A 170 -15.54 -1.88 -2.63
C ASN A 170 -14.10 -2.03 -2.16
N TYR A 171 -13.29 -2.88 -2.81
CA TYR A 171 -11.88 -2.99 -2.48
C TYR A 171 -11.11 -1.75 -2.93
N VAL A 172 -10.22 -1.30 -2.04
CA VAL A 172 -9.28 -0.22 -2.28
C VAL A 172 -7.88 -0.64 -1.83
N VAL A 173 -6.86 0.03 -2.36
CA VAL A 173 -5.53 0.00 -1.75
C VAL A 173 -5.28 1.29 -1.00
N CYS A 174 -4.76 1.19 0.21
CA CYS A 174 -4.51 2.29 1.12
C CYS A 174 -3.02 2.37 1.42
N ARG A 175 -2.44 3.56 1.25
CA ARG A 175 -1.09 3.89 1.74
C ARG A 175 -1.22 4.71 3.01
N VAL A 176 -0.85 4.13 4.15
CA VAL A 176 -0.92 4.81 5.46
C VAL A 176 0.47 5.23 5.87
N LYS A 177 0.61 6.47 6.36
CA LYS A 177 1.87 7.05 6.82
C LYS A 177 1.66 7.75 8.16
N ARG A 178 2.59 7.51 9.09
CA ARG A 178 2.71 8.31 10.32
C ARG A 178 3.41 9.62 9.98
N LYS A 179 2.83 10.75 10.40
CA LYS A 179 3.48 12.05 10.33
C LYS A 179 4.70 12.00 11.23
N VAL A 180 5.85 12.35 10.68
CA VAL A 180 7.09 12.40 11.44
C VAL A 180 7.20 13.76 12.11
N ALA A 181 7.67 13.81 13.36
CA ALA A 181 7.99 15.07 14.02
C ALA A 181 9.07 15.81 13.22
N LYS A 182 9.06 17.15 13.19
CA LYS A 182 10.02 17.95 12.42
C LYS A 182 11.50 17.68 12.79
N ASP A 183 11.75 17.10 13.96
CA ASP A 183 13.09 16.83 14.49
C ASP A 183 13.44 15.33 14.60
N ASP A 184 12.70 14.44 13.93
CA ASP A 184 13.02 13.00 13.95
C ASP A 184 14.36 12.70 13.22
N PRO A 185 15.37 12.14 13.91
CA PRO A 185 16.68 11.85 13.33
C PRO A 185 16.63 10.91 12.12
N ILE A 186 15.69 9.98 12.08
CA ILE A 186 15.55 9.01 10.97
C ILE A 186 14.96 9.72 9.73
N ALA A 187 14.13 10.77 9.89
CA ALA A 187 13.63 11.54 8.74
C ALA A 187 14.68 12.46 8.17
N ARG A 188 15.53 13.03 9.02
CA ARG A 188 16.71 13.78 8.55
C ARG A 188 17.68 12.86 7.81
N LYS A 189 17.94 11.66 8.34
CA LYS A 189 18.79 10.65 7.69
C LYS A 189 18.25 10.22 6.32
N GLU A 190 16.96 9.85 6.23
CA GLU A 190 16.32 9.51 4.94
C GLU A 190 16.37 10.66 3.93
N SER A 191 16.24 11.92 4.39
CA SER A 191 16.29 13.09 3.50
C SER A 191 17.71 13.36 2.97
N ILE A 192 18.74 13.10 3.79
CA ILE A 192 20.15 13.26 3.42
C ILE A 192 20.55 12.13 2.46
N GLU A 193 20.21 10.88 2.77
CA GLU A 193 20.49 9.71 1.92
C GLU A 193 19.82 9.83 0.55
N ALA A 194 18.55 10.28 0.49
CA ALA A 194 17.85 10.51 -0.76
C ALA A 194 18.53 11.60 -1.62
N ALA A 195 19.03 12.67 -0.98
CA ALA A 195 19.72 13.76 -1.67
C ALA A 195 21.11 13.36 -2.18
N GLU A 196 21.86 12.55 -1.40
CA GLU A 196 23.17 12.01 -1.81
C GLU A 196 23.02 11.03 -2.98
N LEU A 197 22.02 10.16 -2.96
CA LEU A 197 21.79 9.20 -4.03
C LEU A 197 21.23 9.84 -5.31
N GLU A 198 20.38 10.87 -5.23
CA GLU A 198 19.99 11.67 -6.40
C GLU A 198 21.20 12.31 -7.09
N ALA A 199 22.20 12.75 -6.32
CA ALA A 199 23.46 13.26 -6.87
C ALA A 199 24.31 12.15 -7.55
N ILE A 200 24.15 10.89 -7.15
CA ILE A 200 24.81 9.73 -7.77
C ILE A 200 24.08 9.27 -9.04
N ILE A 201 22.73 9.28 -9.05
CA ILE A 201 21.92 8.85 -10.20
C ILE A 201 21.91 9.90 -11.33
N ASN A 202 21.97 11.18 -10.97
CA ASN A 202 22.07 12.29 -11.91
C ASN A 202 23.45 12.95 -11.82
N PRO A 203 24.53 12.23 -12.18
CA PRO A 203 25.86 12.80 -12.12
C PRO A 203 25.91 13.94 -13.15
N THR A 204 26.28 15.13 -12.69
CA THR A 204 26.50 16.29 -13.56
C THR A 204 27.69 16.10 -14.51
N ASP A 205 28.41 14.98 -14.39
CA ASP A 205 29.50 14.62 -15.29
C ASP A 205 29.42 13.14 -15.72
N GLY A 206 29.49 12.93 -17.03
CA GLY A 206 29.04 11.71 -17.72
C GLY A 206 30.00 10.52 -17.65
N SER A 207 30.22 9.93 -16.48
CA SER A 207 30.83 8.59 -16.42
C SER A 207 30.31 7.75 -15.26
N THR A 208 29.54 6.70 -15.57
CA THR A 208 29.56 5.42 -14.82
C THR A 208 28.85 4.32 -15.63
N LYS A 209 29.48 3.14 -15.68
CA LYS A 209 28.93 1.92 -16.29
C LYS A 209 28.10 1.18 -15.24
N PHE A 210 26.87 0.78 -15.59
CA PHE A 210 26.06 -0.12 -14.75
C PHE A 210 26.49 -1.59 -14.96
N PRO A 211 26.55 -2.42 -13.91
CA PRO A 211 26.82 -3.86 -14.05
C PRO A 211 25.65 -4.61 -14.70
N ASN A 212 25.96 -5.73 -15.37
CA ASN A 212 24.99 -6.63 -15.99
C ASN A 212 24.07 -7.24 -14.91
N LEU A 213 22.86 -6.70 -14.77
CA LEU A 213 21.82 -7.20 -13.87
C LEU A 213 21.04 -8.34 -14.53
N SER A 214 20.71 -9.37 -13.74
CA SER A 214 19.85 -10.47 -14.22
C SER A 214 18.41 -9.98 -14.43
N ILE A 215 17.61 -10.73 -15.20
CA ILE A 215 16.18 -10.41 -15.43
C ILE A 215 15.39 -10.33 -14.11
N ASP A 216 15.74 -11.17 -13.13
CA ASP A 216 15.11 -11.19 -11.81
C ASP A 216 15.51 -9.96 -10.99
N ASP A 217 16.74 -9.47 -11.13
CA ASP A 217 17.18 -8.23 -10.49
C ASP A 217 16.49 -7.00 -11.12
N VAL A 218 16.30 -7.01 -12.45
CA VAL A 218 15.53 -5.96 -13.15
C VAL A 218 14.06 -5.97 -12.71
N ALA A 219 13.47 -7.14 -12.49
CA ALA A 219 12.10 -7.26 -11.98
C ALA A 219 11.97 -6.76 -10.52
N LYS A 220 12.94 -7.06 -9.66
CA LYS A 220 13.05 -6.53 -8.29
C LYS A 220 13.21 -5.01 -8.28
N LEU A 221 14.12 -4.46 -9.08
CA LEU A 221 14.34 -3.02 -9.25
C LEU A 221 13.15 -2.26 -9.83
N LYS A 222 12.23 -2.95 -10.53
CA LYS A 222 11.00 -2.32 -11.03
C LYS A 222 9.94 -2.16 -9.94
N ILE A 223 9.93 -3.06 -8.96
CA ILE A 223 9.00 -3.05 -7.82
C ILE A 223 9.53 -2.16 -6.69
N MET A 224 10.83 -2.18 -6.46
CA MET A 224 11.52 -1.38 -5.45
C MET A 224 12.12 -0.14 -6.09
N ARG A 225 11.79 1.05 -5.59
CA ARG A 225 12.43 2.29 -6.03
C ARG A 225 13.22 2.88 -4.89
N MET A 226 14.23 3.65 -5.26
CA MET A 226 15.00 4.43 -4.32
C MET A 226 14.11 5.50 -3.66
N GLN A 227 14.28 5.72 -2.35
CA GLN A 227 13.58 6.77 -1.60
C GLN A 227 14.46 7.99 -1.37
#